data_AF-X0T5S6-F1
#
_entry.id   AF-X0T5S6-F1
#
_cell.length_a   1.000
_cell.length_b   1.000
_cell.length_c   1.000
_cell.angle_alpha   90.00
_cell.angle_beta   90.00
_cell.angle_gamma   90.00
#
_symmetry.space_group_name_H-M   'P 1'
#
loop_
_entity.id
_entity.type
_entity.pdbx_description
1 polymer ?
#
loop_
_entity_poly.entity_id
_entity_poly.type
_entity_poly.pdbx_seq_one_letter_code
_entity_poly.pdbx_strand_id
1 'polypeptide(L)'
;RLSSNTNKPVERELVEVLVAPEAALNVQKSGLLCDPLRGAGTSSSRRESPSYVFGFKSAGWNFDSEKGNLNTAGGDRVQFGSTVSGGDNSYKDINTTGHQLTFDDHPDHQGVRLRTSAGSQLYFSDRCAAPYIYITTAQGNVWVEMVDNGKVNIFTEDSVSVHSRNDINLTADRDINIDAQRDFNLQVRRNTNLKLKGENQFEFGKNDLPPKDLKYEASPSWGSNTSGSDTSDTTIQSFGNMNLIVGNTDGSFPLDPGGDASTPNQARDLCINVSQDVDWTIGKDLHMNIGAGVFGPGTMDVRVSQEMRMESTNSSFDLKTATSIATHSGSTTDIKADSAMRLQALTIDAFADGGNITMTGSSDIHLNGPPAASAETADSSEGTDVCSDPVLPKTAETFRVPTFQEIKDCKDPPAEFRTLDRMTVPQHQAWPERTECSTGTRGFADEAPA
;
A
#
# COMPACT_ATOMS: atom_id res chain seq x y z
N ARG A 1 1.88 2.66 116.19
CA ARG A 1 2.84 3.37 115.30
C ARG A 1 2.79 2.68 113.94
N LEU A 2 2.65 3.49 112.88
CA LEU A 2 2.48 3.12 111.47
C LEU A 2 3.56 2.17 110.92
N SER A 3 3.20 1.28 109.99
CA SER A 3 3.60 1.45 108.58
C SER A 3 2.82 0.50 107.67
N SER A 4 2.08 1.08 106.74
CA SER A 4 1.48 0.46 105.56
C SER A 4 2.56 -0.06 104.60
N ASN A 5 2.42 -1.30 104.13
CA ASN A 5 2.95 -1.69 102.83
C ASN A 5 1.85 -2.39 102.03
N THR A 6 1.65 -1.87 100.84
CA THR A 6 0.60 -2.09 99.86
C THR A 6 0.51 -3.52 99.35
N ASN A 7 -0.69 -4.10 99.43
CA ASN A 7 -1.12 -5.20 98.57
C ASN A 7 -1.20 -4.71 97.12
N LYS A 8 -0.30 -5.17 96.25
CA LYS A 8 -0.56 -5.25 94.80
C LYS A 8 -0.65 -6.73 94.43
N PRO A 9 -1.75 -7.19 93.83
CA PRO A 9 -1.82 -8.55 93.31
C PRO A 9 -0.85 -8.67 92.12
N VAL A 10 -0.01 -9.70 92.16
CA VAL A 10 0.79 -10.10 90.99
C VAL A 10 -0.17 -10.76 90.01
N GLU A 11 -0.69 -9.99 89.05
CA GLU A 11 -1.27 -10.59 87.85
C GLU A 11 -0.14 -11.32 87.12
N ARG A 12 -0.16 -12.66 87.20
CA ARG A 12 0.58 -13.48 86.24
C ARG A 12 -0.15 -13.31 84.91
N GLU A 13 0.41 -12.46 84.06
CA GLU A 13 0.07 -12.42 82.64
C GLU A 13 0.39 -13.81 82.06
N LEU A 14 -0.65 -14.63 81.86
CA LEU A 14 -0.57 -15.82 81.04
C LEU A 14 -0.42 -15.35 79.59
N VAL A 15 0.80 -14.97 79.21
CA VAL A 15 1.18 -14.90 77.81
C VAL A 15 1.46 -16.33 77.37
N GLU A 16 0.40 -17.13 77.27
CA GLU A 16 0.44 -18.39 76.56
C GLU A 16 0.50 -18.02 75.08
N VAL A 17 1.72 -17.80 74.57
CA VAL A 17 1.95 -17.81 73.12
C VAL A 17 1.65 -19.26 72.71
N LEU A 18 0.40 -19.53 72.37
CA LEU A 18 0.01 -20.72 71.64
C LEU A 18 0.72 -20.63 70.28
N VAL A 19 1.96 -21.11 70.23
CA VAL A 19 2.60 -21.47 68.96
C VAL A 19 1.73 -22.60 68.44
N ALA A 20 0.83 -22.28 67.50
CA ALA A 20 0.07 -23.29 66.80
C ALA A 20 1.08 -24.34 66.31
N PRO A 21 0.87 -25.64 66.57
CA PRO A 21 1.80 -26.68 66.14
C PRO A 21 2.06 -26.48 64.65
N GLU A 22 3.31 -26.58 64.22
CA GLU A 22 3.76 -26.24 62.86
C GLU A 22 2.85 -26.79 61.75
N ALA A 23 2.27 -27.97 61.96
CA ALA A 23 1.26 -28.57 61.09
C ALA A 23 0.00 -27.69 60.89
N ALA A 24 -0.54 -27.07 61.93
CA ALA A 24 -1.71 -26.19 61.84
C ALA A 24 -1.39 -24.90 61.09
N LEU A 25 -0.20 -24.33 61.31
CA LEU A 25 0.27 -23.16 60.57
C LEU A 25 0.47 -23.49 59.09
N ASN A 26 1.02 -24.67 58.77
CA ASN A 26 1.26 -25.09 57.39
C ASN A 26 -0.05 -25.46 56.66
N VAL A 27 -1.04 -26.03 57.36
CA VAL A 27 -2.40 -26.22 56.83
C VAL A 27 -3.08 -24.87 56.53
N GLN A 28 -2.80 -23.83 57.32
CA GLN A 28 -3.25 -22.46 57.03
C GLN A 28 -2.53 -21.87 55.82
N LYS A 29 -1.20 -21.97 55.76
CA LYS A 29 -0.39 -21.45 54.63
C LYS A 29 -0.75 -22.11 53.31
N SER A 30 -1.03 -23.40 53.32
CA SER A 30 -1.47 -24.15 52.13
C SER A 30 -2.89 -23.84 51.68
N GLY A 31 -3.61 -22.96 52.38
CA GLY A 31 -5.00 -22.61 52.07
C GLY A 31 -6.00 -23.72 52.38
N LEU A 32 -5.56 -24.82 53.02
CA LEU A 32 -6.40 -25.98 53.29
C LEU A 32 -7.13 -25.93 54.64
N LEU A 33 -6.94 -24.88 55.44
CA LEU A 33 -7.56 -24.76 56.78
C LEU A 33 -9.09 -24.84 56.74
N CYS A 34 -9.71 -24.22 55.74
CA CYS A 34 -11.16 -24.22 55.54
C CYS A 34 -11.61 -25.22 54.47
N ASP A 35 -10.71 -26.03 53.92
CA ASP A 35 -11.06 -27.09 52.97
C ASP A 35 -11.43 -28.36 53.75
N PRO A 36 -12.73 -28.71 53.86
CA PRO A 36 -13.15 -29.88 54.62
C PRO A 36 -12.63 -31.19 54.00
N LEU A 37 -12.36 -31.21 52.69
CA LEU A 37 -11.97 -32.42 51.96
C LEU A 37 -10.45 -32.63 52.00
N ARG A 38 -9.68 -31.60 51.64
CA ARG A 38 -8.21 -31.69 51.50
C ARG A 38 -7.45 -31.32 52.77
N GLY A 39 -8.08 -30.56 53.65
CA GLY A 39 -7.51 -29.98 54.87
C GLY A 39 -7.28 -30.96 56.00
N ALA A 40 -7.26 -30.43 57.23
CA ALA A 40 -6.82 -31.16 58.43
C ALA A 40 -7.46 -32.57 58.55
N GLY A 41 -8.69 -32.74 58.04
CA GLY A 41 -9.44 -33.99 58.05
C GLY A 41 -9.99 -34.28 59.44
N THR A 42 -11.15 -34.92 59.51
CA THR A 42 -11.77 -35.31 60.79
C THR A 42 -11.53 -36.78 61.14
N SER A 43 -10.74 -37.49 60.34
CA SER A 43 -10.43 -38.90 60.48
C SER A 43 -9.58 -39.16 61.74
N SER A 44 -10.22 -39.69 62.78
CA SER A 44 -9.57 -40.04 64.05
C SER A 44 -10.04 -41.42 64.50
N SER A 45 -9.10 -42.28 64.91
CA SER A 45 -9.41 -43.61 65.47
C SER A 45 -10.22 -43.54 66.76
N ARG A 46 -10.29 -42.35 67.39
CA ARG A 46 -11.12 -42.07 68.58
C ARG A 46 -12.54 -41.62 68.24
N ARG A 47 -12.90 -41.53 66.95
CA ARG A 47 -14.14 -40.87 66.54
C ARG A 47 -15.37 -41.69 66.89
N GLU A 48 -15.41 -43.02 66.72
CA GLU A 48 -16.57 -43.87 67.09
C GLU A 48 -16.20 -45.34 67.37
N SER A 49 -17.12 -46.08 68.03
CA SER A 49 -17.09 -47.54 68.19
C SER A 49 -18.38 -48.14 67.56
N PRO A 50 -18.29 -48.97 66.51
CA PRO A 50 -17.08 -49.44 65.82
C PRO A 50 -16.40 -48.31 65.02
N SER A 51 -15.07 -48.30 64.99
CA SER A 51 -14.34 -47.27 64.24
C SER A 51 -14.25 -47.64 62.77
N TYR A 52 -14.75 -46.77 61.89
CA TYR A 52 -14.53 -46.82 60.45
C TYR A 52 -13.19 -46.18 60.05
N VAL A 53 -12.39 -45.75 61.04
CA VAL A 53 -11.09 -45.11 60.83
C VAL A 53 -10.00 -46.01 61.37
N PHE A 54 -9.15 -46.51 60.48
CA PHE A 54 -7.92 -47.18 60.83
C PHE A 54 -6.73 -46.28 60.50
N GLY A 55 -5.73 -46.20 61.37
CA GLY A 55 -4.56 -45.39 61.08
C GLY A 55 -3.58 -45.34 62.24
N PHE A 56 -2.38 -44.91 61.93
CA PHE A 56 -1.34 -44.66 62.92
C PHE A 56 -0.80 -43.25 62.76
N LYS A 57 -0.54 -42.62 63.90
CA LYS A 57 0.19 -41.36 64.01
C LYS A 57 1.41 -41.63 64.86
N SER A 58 2.59 -41.35 64.33
CA SER A 58 3.82 -41.41 65.11
C SER A 58 3.79 -40.36 66.24
N ALA A 59 4.58 -40.54 67.29
CA ALA A 59 4.56 -39.63 68.43
C ALA A 59 5.13 -38.23 68.11
N GLY A 60 5.93 -38.12 67.05
CA GLY A 60 6.81 -36.96 66.84
C GLY A 60 8.05 -37.04 67.74
N TRP A 61 8.85 -35.98 67.75
CA TRP A 61 10.06 -35.88 68.56
C TRP A 61 9.93 -34.71 69.52
N ASN A 62 10.31 -34.92 70.78
CA ASN A 62 10.32 -33.88 71.80
C ASN A 62 11.59 -34.00 72.64
N PHE A 63 12.31 -32.87 72.79
CA PHE A 63 13.56 -32.81 73.54
C PHE A 63 13.39 -33.27 75.00
N ASP A 64 12.30 -32.88 75.67
CA ASP A 64 12.10 -33.21 77.07
C ASP A 64 11.87 -34.71 77.31
N SER A 65 11.30 -35.42 76.33
CA SER A 65 11.17 -36.88 76.38
C SER A 65 12.46 -37.63 76.02
N GLU A 66 13.38 -36.99 75.30
CA GLU A 66 14.55 -37.66 74.69
C GLU A 66 15.90 -37.24 75.31
N LYS A 67 15.96 -36.15 76.08
CA LYS A 67 17.20 -35.65 76.74
C LYS A 67 17.86 -36.63 77.71
N GLY A 68 17.14 -37.68 78.14
CA GLY A 68 17.65 -38.76 78.99
C GLY A 68 18.15 -39.98 78.21
N ASN A 69 17.87 -40.06 76.91
CA ASN A 69 18.19 -41.22 76.10
C ASN A 69 19.66 -41.16 75.64
N LEU A 70 20.32 -42.32 75.69
CA LEU A 70 21.72 -42.48 75.27
C LEU A 70 21.74 -42.81 73.78
N ASN A 71 22.37 -41.96 72.97
CA ASN A 71 22.54 -42.26 71.56
C ASN A 71 23.62 -43.35 71.42
N THR A 72 23.27 -44.50 70.83
CA THR A 72 24.22 -45.61 70.64
C THR A 72 24.83 -45.55 69.23
N ALA A 73 25.31 -44.37 68.83
CA ALA A 73 26.07 -44.22 67.60
C ALA A 73 27.57 -44.30 67.95
N GLY A 74 28.20 -45.45 67.70
CA GLY A 74 29.67 -45.60 67.80
C GLY A 74 30.22 -46.16 69.13
N GLY A 75 29.40 -46.73 70.01
CA GLY A 75 29.87 -47.41 71.23
C GLY A 75 30.19 -46.49 72.42
N ASP A 76 30.28 -45.17 72.20
CA ASP A 76 30.31 -44.17 73.26
C ASP A 76 28.90 -43.67 73.56
N ARG A 77 28.49 -43.75 74.83
CA ARG A 77 27.12 -43.41 75.29
C ARG A 77 27.00 -41.90 75.46
N VAL A 78 26.86 -41.17 74.35
CA VAL A 78 26.62 -39.73 74.40
C VAL A 78 25.13 -39.48 74.64
N GLN A 79 24.80 -38.87 75.77
CA GLN A 79 23.43 -38.45 76.10
C GLN A 79 23.02 -37.29 75.18
N PHE A 80 21.82 -37.35 74.61
CA PHE A 80 21.26 -36.25 73.80
C PHE A 80 21.23 -34.95 74.62
N GLY A 81 21.93 -33.91 74.16
CA GLY A 81 22.04 -32.63 74.87
C GLY A 81 22.98 -32.66 76.08
N SER A 82 23.84 -33.68 76.22
CA SER A 82 24.96 -33.63 77.16
C SER A 82 25.88 -32.48 76.76
N THR A 83 25.84 -31.43 77.56
CA THR A 83 26.79 -30.33 77.53
C THR A 83 28.20 -30.88 77.63
N VAL A 84 28.88 -31.09 76.50
CA VAL A 84 30.32 -30.85 76.47
C VAL A 84 30.44 -29.35 76.72
N SER A 85 31.03 -28.97 77.85
CA SER A 85 31.18 -27.58 78.29
C SER A 85 31.66 -26.67 77.17
N GLY A 86 30.74 -25.94 76.56
CA GLY A 86 30.99 -25.04 75.44
C GLY A 86 30.25 -25.41 74.17
N GLY A 87 29.02 -24.91 74.02
CA GLY A 87 28.37 -24.64 72.73
C GLY A 87 27.84 -25.86 71.96
N ASP A 88 26.54 -26.14 72.10
CA ASP A 88 25.52 -25.86 71.07
C ASP A 88 24.25 -26.66 71.46
N ASN A 89 23.24 -25.97 71.97
CA ASN A 89 22.01 -26.58 72.48
C ASN A 89 20.97 -26.68 71.35
N SER A 90 21.42 -27.05 70.14
CA SER A 90 20.73 -26.87 68.87
C SER A 90 19.38 -27.61 68.76
N TYR A 91 19.08 -28.50 69.71
CA TYR A 91 17.88 -29.34 69.71
C TYR A 91 16.85 -28.97 70.78
N LYS A 92 17.13 -28.02 71.69
CA LYS A 92 16.24 -27.69 72.81
C LYS A 92 14.91 -27.08 72.37
N ASP A 93 14.90 -26.40 71.22
CA ASP A 93 13.72 -25.72 70.67
C ASP A 93 13.07 -26.51 69.53
N ILE A 94 13.56 -27.71 69.22
CA ILE A 94 13.01 -28.56 68.16
C ILE A 94 11.96 -29.46 68.78
N ASN A 95 10.69 -29.26 68.45
CA ASN A 95 9.61 -30.18 68.78
C ASN A 95 8.84 -30.48 67.50
N THR A 96 8.85 -31.73 67.05
CA THR A 96 8.15 -32.12 65.82
C THR A 96 6.86 -32.84 66.19
N THR A 97 5.81 -32.61 65.40
CA THR A 97 4.64 -33.49 65.44
C THR A 97 4.97 -34.83 64.75
N GLY A 98 4.09 -35.81 64.85
CA GLY A 98 4.26 -37.08 64.15
C GLY A 98 3.60 -37.12 62.77
N HIS A 99 4.19 -37.92 61.88
CA HIS A 99 3.60 -38.36 60.61
C HIS A 99 2.34 -39.20 60.82
N GLN A 100 1.45 -39.19 59.83
CA GLN A 100 0.15 -39.84 59.85
C GLN A 100 -0.04 -40.72 58.61
N LEU A 101 -0.56 -41.94 58.80
CA LEU A 101 -1.23 -42.74 57.78
C LEU A 101 -2.66 -43.03 58.27
N THR A 102 -3.66 -42.83 57.42
CA THR A 102 -5.07 -43.03 57.78
C THR A 102 -5.87 -43.61 56.63
N PHE A 103 -6.76 -44.54 56.96
CA PHE A 103 -7.77 -45.18 56.14
C PHE A 103 -9.10 -44.85 56.81
N ASP A 104 -9.96 -44.11 56.13
CA ASP A 104 -11.26 -43.67 56.64
C ASP A 104 -12.35 -44.14 55.68
N ASP A 105 -13.29 -44.95 56.18
CA ASP A 105 -14.45 -45.42 55.42
C ASP A 105 -15.74 -44.66 55.83
N HIS A 106 -15.64 -43.65 56.70
CA HIS A 106 -16.79 -42.91 57.19
C HIS A 106 -17.49 -42.14 56.05
N PRO A 107 -18.83 -42.16 55.91
CA PRO A 107 -19.53 -41.53 54.77
C PRO A 107 -19.18 -40.05 54.53
N ASP A 108 -18.90 -39.30 55.60
CA ASP A 108 -18.49 -37.89 55.48
C ASP A 108 -17.07 -37.70 54.94
N HIS A 109 -16.16 -38.66 55.17
CA HIS A 109 -14.77 -38.66 54.72
C HIS A 109 -14.33 -40.08 54.36
N GLN A 110 -14.21 -40.33 53.06
CA GLN A 110 -13.76 -41.61 52.54
C GLN A 110 -12.43 -41.41 51.82
N GLY A 111 -11.41 -42.14 52.27
CA GLY A 111 -10.12 -42.13 51.60
C GLY A 111 -8.93 -42.62 52.42
N VAL A 112 -7.78 -42.64 51.73
CA VAL A 112 -6.48 -43.01 52.27
C VAL A 112 -5.55 -41.81 52.25
N ARG A 113 -4.93 -41.48 53.39
CA ARG A 113 -4.08 -40.30 53.57
C ARG A 113 -2.73 -40.66 54.15
N LEU A 114 -1.67 -40.24 53.46
CA LEU A 114 -0.32 -40.17 54.00
C LEU A 114 0.04 -38.69 54.20
N ARG A 115 0.37 -38.30 55.44
CA ARG A 115 0.74 -36.92 55.77
C ARG A 115 2.00 -36.87 56.62
N THR A 116 2.91 -35.98 56.27
CA THR A 116 4.13 -35.72 57.06
C THR A 116 3.84 -34.82 58.26
N SER A 117 4.71 -34.84 59.27
CA SER A 117 4.62 -33.95 60.45
C SER A 117 4.61 -32.46 60.11
N ALA A 118 5.29 -32.08 59.01
CA ALA A 118 5.31 -30.71 58.51
C ALA A 118 4.04 -30.34 57.73
N GLY A 119 3.32 -31.30 57.15
CA GLY A 119 2.04 -31.06 56.46
C GLY A 119 1.95 -31.53 55.01
N SER A 120 3.05 -31.93 54.36
CA SER A 120 3.01 -32.50 53.01
C SER A 120 2.12 -33.73 52.97
N GLN A 121 1.35 -33.90 51.91
CA GLN A 121 0.26 -34.87 51.84
C GLN A 121 0.17 -35.57 50.49
N LEU A 122 -0.13 -36.86 50.55
CA LEU A 122 -0.71 -37.66 49.47
C LEU A 122 -2.07 -38.17 49.97
N TYR A 123 -3.13 -37.90 49.21
CA TYR A 123 -4.49 -38.24 49.59
C TYR A 123 -5.24 -38.84 48.42
N PHE A 124 -5.83 -40.01 48.65
CA PHE A 124 -6.75 -40.68 47.73
C PHE A 124 -8.14 -40.55 48.34
N SER A 125 -9.04 -39.81 47.71
CA SER A 125 -10.44 -39.74 48.11
C SER A 125 -11.28 -40.59 47.17
N ASP A 126 -12.08 -41.48 47.76
CA ASP A 126 -13.07 -42.32 47.08
C ASP A 126 -14.51 -41.89 47.44
N ARG A 127 -14.67 -40.68 47.98
CA ARG A 127 -15.98 -40.11 48.32
C ARG A 127 -16.90 -40.13 47.09
N CYS A 128 -18.06 -40.76 47.22
CA CYS A 128 -19.02 -40.99 46.12
C CYS A 128 -19.39 -39.78 45.26
N ALA A 129 -19.31 -38.55 45.79
CA ALA A 129 -19.69 -37.34 45.07
C ALA A 129 -18.53 -36.67 44.30
N ALA A 130 -17.28 -36.91 44.69
CA ALA A 130 -16.10 -36.26 44.10
C ALA A 130 -14.83 -37.04 44.47
N PRO A 131 -14.55 -38.18 43.81
CA PRO A 131 -13.30 -38.89 44.00
C PRO A 131 -12.16 -38.14 43.32
N TYR A 132 -11.01 -38.07 44.00
CA TYR A 132 -9.82 -37.41 43.49
C TYR A 132 -8.54 -37.91 44.18
N ILE A 133 -7.42 -37.73 43.51
CA ILE A 133 -6.08 -37.96 44.05
C ILE A 133 -5.40 -36.60 44.17
N TYR A 134 -4.84 -36.31 45.34
CA TYR A 134 -4.22 -35.03 45.65
C TYR A 134 -2.83 -35.20 46.27
N ILE A 135 -1.86 -34.48 45.73
CA ILE A 135 -0.47 -34.44 46.20
C ILE A 135 -0.13 -32.97 46.47
N THR A 136 0.39 -32.65 47.65
CA THR A 136 0.77 -31.27 48.00
C THR A 136 1.98 -31.21 48.93
N THR A 137 2.72 -30.11 48.84
CA THR A 137 3.77 -29.74 49.79
C THR A 137 3.17 -29.13 51.05
N ALA A 138 3.93 -29.12 52.16
CA ALA A 138 3.45 -28.59 53.44
C ALA A 138 2.97 -27.13 53.35
N GLN A 139 3.62 -26.29 52.55
CA GLN A 139 3.25 -24.89 52.38
C GLN A 139 2.15 -24.67 51.35
N GLY A 140 1.84 -25.67 50.51
CA GLY A 140 0.81 -25.59 49.47
C GLY A 140 1.21 -24.87 48.18
N ASN A 141 2.48 -24.45 48.05
CA ASN A 141 2.98 -23.71 46.90
C ASN A 141 3.15 -24.60 45.65
N VAL A 142 3.05 -25.92 45.83
CA VAL A 142 3.05 -26.92 44.75
C VAL A 142 2.01 -27.98 45.08
N TRP A 143 1.13 -28.28 44.11
CA TRP A 143 0.16 -29.36 44.21
C TRP A 143 -0.22 -29.95 42.86
N VAL A 144 -0.64 -31.21 42.88
CA VAL A 144 -1.20 -31.96 41.75
C VAL A 144 -2.53 -32.54 42.17
N GLU A 145 -3.56 -32.37 41.33
CA GLU A 145 -4.89 -32.91 41.55
C GLU A 145 -5.38 -33.67 40.31
N MET A 146 -5.85 -34.88 40.51
CA MET A 146 -6.48 -35.70 39.48
C MET A 146 -7.91 -36.01 39.93
N VAL A 147 -8.90 -35.60 39.14
CA VAL A 147 -10.32 -35.80 39.44
C VAL A 147 -10.94 -36.79 38.45
N ASP A 148 -11.93 -37.55 38.90
CA ASP A 148 -12.52 -38.65 38.12
C ASP A 148 -13.31 -38.18 36.89
N ASN A 149 -13.61 -36.88 36.78
CA ASN A 149 -14.18 -36.28 35.57
C ASN A 149 -13.17 -36.11 34.42
N GLY A 150 -11.95 -36.63 34.55
CA GLY A 150 -10.91 -36.64 33.53
C GLY A 150 -10.01 -35.39 33.52
N LYS A 151 -10.17 -34.48 34.49
CA LYS A 151 -9.29 -33.30 34.61
C LYS A 151 -8.08 -33.60 35.50
N VAL A 152 -6.95 -33.05 35.10
CA VAL A 152 -5.72 -33.02 35.89
C VAL A 152 -5.27 -31.56 35.99
N ASN A 153 -5.00 -31.12 37.22
CA ASN A 153 -4.52 -29.78 37.52
C ASN A 153 -3.13 -29.87 38.17
N ILE A 154 -2.22 -29.02 37.74
CA ILE A 154 -0.87 -28.91 38.29
C ILE A 154 -0.61 -27.43 38.58
N PHE A 155 -0.17 -27.13 39.79
CA PHE A 155 0.20 -25.77 40.20
C PHE A 155 1.59 -25.76 40.84
N THR A 156 2.35 -24.72 40.52
CA THR A 156 3.65 -24.41 41.12
C THR A 156 3.81 -22.90 41.22
N GLU A 157 4.26 -22.40 42.36
CA GLU A 157 4.51 -20.96 42.56
C GLU A 157 5.72 -20.43 41.78
N ASP A 158 6.78 -21.23 41.66
CA ASP A 158 8.03 -20.81 41.01
C ASP A 158 8.16 -21.33 39.57
N SER A 159 8.36 -22.64 39.38
CA SER A 159 8.56 -23.21 38.03
C SER A 159 8.21 -24.70 37.91
N VAL A 160 7.95 -25.14 36.66
CA VAL A 160 7.86 -26.55 36.24
C VAL A 160 8.93 -26.80 35.18
N SER A 161 9.70 -27.88 35.32
CA SER A 161 10.65 -28.35 34.31
C SER A 161 10.31 -29.77 33.86
N VAL A 162 10.18 -29.98 32.55
CA VAL A 162 9.89 -31.30 31.96
C VAL A 162 11.01 -31.67 31.00
N HIS A 163 11.60 -32.85 31.17
CA HIS A 163 12.69 -33.36 30.32
C HIS A 163 12.46 -34.82 29.95
N SER A 164 12.66 -35.16 28.67
CA SER A 164 12.66 -36.52 28.14
C SER A 164 13.94 -36.74 27.34
N ARG A 165 14.49 -37.96 27.40
CA ARG A 165 15.67 -38.34 26.59
C ARG A 165 15.34 -38.50 25.10
N ASN A 166 14.11 -38.87 24.79
CA ASN A 166 13.66 -39.13 23.43
C ASN A 166 12.70 -38.01 23.03
N ASP A 167 11.42 -38.17 23.36
CA ASP A 167 10.36 -37.28 22.88
C ASP A 167 9.47 -36.78 24.03
N ILE A 168 8.91 -35.58 23.84
CA ILE A 168 7.76 -35.06 24.58
C ILE A 168 6.66 -34.85 23.54
N ASN A 169 5.50 -35.49 23.74
CA ASN A 169 4.36 -35.40 22.83
C ASN A 169 3.19 -34.72 23.53
N LEU A 170 2.57 -33.75 22.86
CA LEU A 170 1.34 -33.09 23.30
C LEU A 170 0.29 -33.29 22.20
N THR A 171 -0.91 -33.75 22.56
CA THR A 171 -2.01 -33.99 21.63
C THR A 171 -3.32 -33.70 22.34
N ALA A 172 -4.22 -33.00 21.66
CA ALA A 172 -5.57 -32.72 22.13
C ALA A 172 -6.54 -32.81 20.93
N ASP A 173 -7.76 -33.29 21.19
CA ASP A 173 -8.80 -33.41 20.14
C ASP A 173 -9.36 -32.04 19.71
N ARG A 174 -9.29 -31.04 20.60
CA ARG A 174 -9.81 -29.70 20.35
C ARG A 174 -8.67 -28.68 20.25
N ASP A 175 -8.10 -28.26 21.39
CA ASP A 175 -7.16 -27.14 21.43
C ASP A 175 -5.94 -27.46 22.32
N ILE A 176 -4.78 -26.91 21.94
CA ILE A 176 -3.62 -26.73 22.81
C ILE A 176 -3.44 -25.22 22.95
N ASN A 177 -3.64 -24.70 24.16
CA ASN A 177 -3.45 -23.27 24.46
C ASN A 177 -2.13 -23.07 25.21
N ILE A 178 -1.29 -22.16 24.72
CA ILE A 178 -0.02 -21.77 25.35
C ILE A 178 -0.05 -20.25 25.52
N ASP A 179 -0.06 -19.80 26.77
CA ASP A 179 -0.06 -18.38 27.11
C ASP A 179 1.20 -18.03 27.92
N ALA A 180 1.90 -16.99 27.48
CA ALA A 180 3.09 -16.47 28.13
C ALA A 180 3.00 -14.94 28.18
N GLN A 181 2.92 -14.38 29.39
CA GLN A 181 2.77 -12.93 29.58
C GLN A 181 3.99 -12.10 29.20
N ARG A 182 5.18 -12.73 29.10
CA ARG A 182 6.44 -12.06 28.76
C ARG A 182 6.99 -12.58 27.43
N ASP A 183 7.71 -13.69 27.47
CA ASP A 183 8.41 -14.23 26.30
C ASP A 183 8.01 -15.70 26.08
N PHE A 184 7.73 -16.06 24.81
CA PHE A 184 7.66 -17.44 24.37
C PHE A 184 8.91 -17.77 23.54
N ASN A 185 9.79 -18.62 24.09
CA ASN A 185 11.04 -18.99 23.44
C ASN A 185 10.96 -20.41 22.88
N LEU A 186 11.06 -20.56 21.56
CA LEU A 186 11.11 -21.86 20.87
C LEU A 186 12.46 -22.03 20.16
N GLN A 187 13.31 -22.93 20.67
CA GLN A 187 14.59 -23.26 20.05
C GLN A 187 14.59 -24.69 19.51
N VAL A 188 14.88 -24.84 18.22
CA VAL A 188 14.97 -26.13 17.53
C VAL A 188 16.29 -26.23 16.76
N ARG A 189 17.03 -27.33 16.95
CA ARG A 189 18.38 -27.52 16.34
C ARG A 189 18.37 -27.94 14.87
N ARG A 190 17.29 -28.55 14.40
CA ARG A 190 17.15 -29.01 13.02
C ARG A 190 16.03 -28.25 12.34
N ASN A 191 14.84 -28.83 12.25
CA ASN A 191 13.73 -28.28 11.48
C ASN A 191 12.50 -28.13 12.36
N THR A 192 11.78 -27.02 12.18
CA THR A 192 10.41 -26.84 12.67
C THR A 192 9.46 -27.14 11.51
N ASN A 193 8.61 -28.17 11.67
CA ASN A 193 7.61 -28.53 10.67
C ASN A 193 6.22 -28.10 11.15
N LEU A 194 5.61 -27.11 10.51
CA LEU A 194 4.27 -26.62 10.82
C LEU A 194 3.33 -26.94 9.66
N LYS A 195 2.29 -27.76 9.91
CA LYS A 195 1.29 -28.14 8.91
C LYS A 195 -0.07 -27.60 9.32
N LEU A 196 -0.57 -26.64 8.56
CA LEU A 196 -1.82 -25.94 8.83
C LEU A 196 -2.77 -26.17 7.65
N LYS A 197 -4.00 -26.60 7.93
CA LYS A 197 -5.02 -26.88 6.90
C LYS A 197 -6.09 -25.79 6.79
N GLY A 198 -6.25 -24.97 7.84
CA GLY A 198 -7.22 -23.88 7.90
C GLY A 198 -6.54 -22.52 7.86
N GLU A 199 -7.29 -21.51 8.25
CA GLU A 199 -6.82 -20.13 8.41
C GLU A 199 -5.77 -20.03 9.52
N ASN A 200 -4.75 -19.19 9.29
CA ASN A 200 -3.66 -18.96 10.23
C ASN A 200 -3.46 -17.47 10.39
N GLN A 201 -3.67 -16.98 11.61
CA GLN A 201 -3.42 -15.60 11.95
C GLN A 201 -2.09 -15.48 12.68
N PHE A 202 -1.21 -14.64 12.15
CA PHE A 202 -0.02 -14.18 12.84
C PHE A 202 -0.15 -12.66 12.99
N GLU A 203 -0.17 -12.18 14.23
CA GLU A 203 -0.29 -10.75 14.54
C GLU A 203 0.98 -10.28 15.26
N PHE A 204 1.66 -9.29 14.68
CA PHE A 204 2.80 -8.62 15.29
C PHE A 204 2.33 -7.28 15.88
N GLY A 205 2.77 -6.95 17.11
CA GLY A 205 2.53 -5.64 17.70
C GLY A 205 3.24 -4.51 16.95
N LYS A 206 2.74 -3.28 17.10
CA LYS A 206 3.13 -2.08 16.32
C LYS A 206 4.61 -1.66 16.35
N ASN A 207 5.48 -2.27 17.17
CA ASN A 207 6.86 -1.77 17.38
C ASN A 207 7.98 -2.83 17.36
N ASP A 208 7.71 -4.12 17.10
CA ASP A 208 8.68 -5.17 17.47
C ASP A 208 9.22 -6.00 16.30
N LEU A 209 9.05 -5.53 15.06
CA LEU A 209 9.80 -6.07 13.92
C LEU A 209 11.03 -5.19 13.67
N PRO A 210 12.24 -5.55 14.16
CA PRO A 210 13.44 -4.93 13.63
C PRO A 210 13.45 -5.18 12.10
N PRO A 211 13.70 -4.16 11.26
CA PRO A 211 13.55 -4.24 9.80
C PRO A 211 14.38 -5.31 9.08
N LYS A 212 15.20 -6.10 9.79
CA LYS A 212 16.29 -6.87 9.20
C LYS A 212 16.18 -8.39 9.24
N ASP A 213 15.31 -8.98 10.06
CA ASP A 213 15.41 -10.42 10.34
C ASP A 213 14.14 -11.25 10.10
N LEU A 214 12.98 -10.63 9.84
CA LEU A 214 11.80 -11.39 9.41
C LEU A 214 11.85 -11.67 7.90
N LYS A 215 12.56 -12.73 7.52
CA LYS A 215 12.52 -13.25 6.15
C LYS A 215 11.38 -14.24 6.00
N TYR A 216 10.27 -13.80 5.43
CA TYR A 216 9.21 -14.69 4.95
C TYR A 216 9.51 -15.12 3.52
N GLU A 217 10.23 -16.23 3.35
CA GLU A 217 10.49 -16.84 2.05
C GLU A 217 9.41 -17.88 1.75
N ALA A 218 8.30 -17.44 1.15
CA ALA A 218 7.36 -18.36 0.54
C ALA A 218 7.92 -18.81 -0.81
N SER A 219 8.20 -20.11 -0.98
CA SER A 219 8.31 -20.70 -2.31
C SER A 219 6.88 -20.89 -2.85
N PRO A 220 6.41 -20.08 -3.81
CA PRO A 220 5.04 -20.20 -4.26
C PRO A 220 4.86 -21.52 -5.01
N SER A 221 4.12 -22.45 -4.41
CA SER A 221 3.27 -23.35 -5.19
C SER A 221 2.24 -22.49 -5.92
N TRP A 222 1.93 -22.84 -7.17
CA TRP A 222 1.05 -22.09 -8.06
C TRP A 222 -0.23 -21.63 -7.33
N GLY A 223 -0.47 -20.31 -7.28
CA GLY A 223 -1.70 -19.73 -6.72
C GLY A 223 -1.57 -18.96 -5.38
N SER A 224 -0.37 -18.74 -4.85
CA SER A 224 -0.19 -17.87 -3.67
C SER A 224 -0.41 -16.39 -4.03
N ASN A 225 -1.43 -15.76 -3.45
CA ASN A 225 -1.65 -14.32 -3.52
C ASN A 225 -1.06 -13.67 -2.26
N THR A 226 0.04 -12.93 -2.41
CA THR A 226 0.68 -12.21 -1.29
C THR A 226 0.28 -10.73 -1.38
N SER A 227 -0.63 -10.29 -0.50
CA SER A 227 -1.03 -8.89 -0.39
C SER A 227 -0.44 -8.28 0.88
N GLY A 228 0.50 -7.36 0.73
CA GLY A 228 1.03 -6.54 1.82
C GLY A 228 0.45 -5.13 1.71
N SER A 229 -0.20 -4.64 2.77
CA SER A 229 -0.57 -3.24 2.93
C SER A 229 0.29 -2.69 4.06
N ASP A 230 1.41 -2.09 3.71
CA ASP A 230 2.28 -1.41 4.66
C ASP A 230 2.26 0.10 4.37
N THR A 231 2.37 0.89 5.43
CA THR A 231 2.53 2.35 5.35
C THR A 231 4.01 2.75 5.25
N SER A 232 4.92 1.79 5.08
CA SER A 232 6.37 1.98 4.97
C SER A 232 7.00 1.14 3.84
N ASP A 233 8.29 1.38 3.55
CA ASP A 233 9.06 0.81 2.43
C ASP A 233 8.91 -0.71 2.33
N THR A 234 8.02 -1.18 1.46
CA THR A 234 7.76 -2.59 1.24
C THR A 234 8.39 -3.05 -0.06
N THR A 235 9.35 -3.97 0.04
CA THR A 235 9.86 -4.70 -1.12
C THR A 235 9.07 -6.01 -1.27
N ILE A 236 8.15 -6.06 -2.24
CA ILE A 236 7.44 -7.30 -2.61
C ILE A 236 8.22 -7.99 -3.73
N GLN A 237 8.88 -9.11 -3.43
CA GLN A 237 9.52 -9.96 -4.45
C GLN A 237 8.61 -11.17 -4.74
N SER A 238 8.09 -11.26 -5.96
CA SER A 238 7.37 -12.44 -6.45
C SER A 238 8.10 -13.05 -7.63
N PHE A 239 8.24 -14.38 -7.63
CA PHE A 239 8.80 -15.16 -8.74
C PHE A 239 7.74 -15.63 -9.74
N GLY A 240 6.48 -15.20 -9.59
CA GLY A 240 5.36 -15.45 -10.51
C GLY A 240 4.63 -14.17 -10.88
N ASN A 241 3.49 -14.30 -11.59
CA ASN A 241 2.66 -13.15 -11.98
C ASN A 241 2.22 -12.37 -10.73
N MET A 242 2.63 -11.09 -10.63
CA MET A 242 2.16 -10.19 -9.59
C MET A 242 0.86 -9.53 -10.05
N ASN A 243 -0.21 -9.70 -9.25
CA ASN A 243 -1.37 -8.83 -9.32
C ASN A 243 -1.28 -7.83 -8.16
N LEU A 244 -0.56 -6.73 -8.37
CA LEU A 244 -0.43 -5.67 -7.36
C LEU A 244 -1.67 -4.78 -7.42
N ILE A 245 -2.59 -4.98 -6.48
CA ILE A 245 -3.76 -4.11 -6.30
C ILE A 245 -3.43 -3.13 -5.17
N VAL A 246 -3.12 -1.89 -5.52
CA VAL A 246 -2.97 -0.80 -4.54
C VAL A 246 -4.37 -0.29 -4.19
N GLY A 247 -4.82 -0.56 -2.96
CA GLY A 247 -6.09 -0.06 -2.45
C GLY A 247 -6.02 1.46 -2.21
N ASN A 248 -7.08 2.18 -2.61
CA ASN A 248 -7.26 3.63 -2.49
C ASN A 248 -6.62 4.27 -1.23
N THR A 249 -5.64 5.16 -1.44
CA THR A 249 -5.46 6.47 -0.80
C THR A 249 -4.14 7.04 -1.30
N ASP A 250 -4.19 8.05 -2.19
CA ASP A 250 -3.12 9.01 -2.52
C ASP A 250 -1.68 8.47 -2.57
N GLY A 251 -1.51 7.23 -3.01
CA GLY A 251 -0.24 6.53 -3.02
C GLY A 251 0.54 6.91 -4.26
N SER A 252 1.31 7.99 -4.17
CA SER A 252 2.48 8.14 -5.05
C SER A 252 3.33 6.89 -4.86
N PHE A 253 3.70 6.17 -5.92
CA PHE A 253 4.83 5.23 -5.87
C PHE A 253 6.06 6.06 -5.48
N PRO A 254 6.58 5.99 -4.24
CA PRO A 254 7.80 6.69 -3.91
C PRO A 254 8.94 5.87 -4.52
N LEU A 255 9.40 6.29 -5.69
CA LEU A 255 10.71 5.87 -6.15
C LEU A 255 11.72 6.68 -5.34
N ASP A 256 12.53 5.98 -4.56
CA ASP A 256 13.67 6.54 -3.82
C ASP A 256 14.48 7.46 -4.76
N PRO A 257 14.95 8.66 -4.36
CA PRO A 257 15.56 9.66 -5.24
C PRO A 257 16.85 9.26 -5.99
N GLY A 258 17.21 7.97 -6.00
CA GLY A 258 18.30 7.39 -6.77
C GLY A 258 18.08 5.92 -7.19
N GLY A 259 16.86 5.38 -7.09
CA GLY A 259 16.57 3.98 -7.45
C GLY A 259 15.99 3.83 -8.86
N ASP A 260 16.66 3.07 -9.73
CA ASP A 260 16.11 2.68 -11.03
C ASP A 260 14.95 1.69 -10.84
N ALA A 261 13.74 2.11 -11.21
CA ALA A 261 12.59 1.24 -11.33
C ALA A 261 12.71 0.38 -12.61
N SER A 262 13.53 -0.67 -12.53
CA SER A 262 13.61 -1.66 -13.61
C SER A 262 12.57 -2.75 -13.39
N THR A 263 11.68 -2.95 -14.36
CA THR A 263 10.93 -4.21 -14.41
C THR A 263 11.92 -5.33 -14.75
N PRO A 264 11.79 -6.54 -14.16
CA PRO A 264 12.61 -7.67 -14.55
C PRO A 264 12.51 -7.90 -16.06
N ASN A 265 13.59 -8.39 -16.67
CA ASN A 265 13.84 -8.66 -18.10
C ASN A 265 12.79 -9.56 -18.82
N GLN A 266 11.59 -9.74 -18.27
CA GLN A 266 10.49 -10.57 -18.77
C GLN A 266 9.12 -9.86 -18.75
N ALA A 267 8.99 -8.62 -18.25
CA ALA A 267 7.76 -7.85 -18.42
C ALA A 267 7.65 -7.42 -19.89
N ARG A 268 6.94 -8.21 -20.70
CA ARG A 268 6.79 -7.97 -22.14
C ARG A 268 5.99 -6.69 -22.44
N ASP A 269 4.99 -6.41 -21.61
CA ASP A 269 4.03 -5.32 -21.82
C ASP A 269 3.73 -4.60 -20.48
N LEU A 270 3.72 -3.27 -20.51
CA LEU A 270 3.10 -2.42 -19.49
C LEU A 270 1.70 -2.02 -20.00
N CYS A 271 0.64 -2.52 -19.36
CA CYS A 271 -0.74 -2.20 -19.71
C CYS A 271 -1.38 -1.32 -18.63
N ILE A 272 -1.82 -0.12 -19.00
CA ILE A 272 -2.51 0.82 -18.10
C ILE A 272 -3.94 0.98 -18.63
N ASN A 273 -4.91 0.41 -17.92
CA ASN A 273 -6.34 0.54 -18.24
C ASN A 273 -6.99 1.44 -17.19
N VAL A 274 -7.38 2.65 -17.58
CA VAL A 274 -8.15 3.56 -16.72
C VAL A 274 -9.45 3.94 -17.43
N SER A 275 -10.49 4.25 -16.67
CA SER A 275 -11.80 4.69 -17.20
C SER A 275 -11.90 6.21 -17.43
N GLN A 276 -10.88 6.96 -17.02
CA GLN A 276 -10.78 8.41 -17.12
C GLN A 276 -9.37 8.78 -17.63
N ASP A 277 -8.65 9.64 -16.90
CA ASP A 277 -7.41 10.26 -17.37
C ASP A 277 -6.15 9.61 -16.79
N VAL A 278 -5.06 9.74 -17.55
CA VAL A 278 -3.70 9.38 -17.12
C VAL A 278 -2.81 10.61 -17.29
N ASP A 279 -2.42 11.24 -16.18
CA ASP A 279 -1.53 12.41 -16.19
C ASP A 279 -0.11 12.04 -15.79
N TRP A 280 0.87 12.29 -16.67
CA TRP A 280 2.29 12.01 -16.42
C TRP A 280 3.09 13.32 -16.39
N THR A 281 3.76 13.59 -15.26
CA THR A 281 4.71 14.70 -15.13
C THR A 281 6.14 14.16 -15.11
N ILE A 282 6.99 14.65 -16.00
CA ILE A 282 8.36 14.16 -16.17
C ILE A 282 9.32 15.34 -15.95
N GLY A 283 10.22 15.21 -14.97
CA GLY A 283 11.04 16.34 -14.50
C GLY A 283 12.26 16.68 -15.38
N LYS A 284 12.73 15.74 -16.19
CA LYS A 284 13.84 15.94 -17.13
C LYS A 284 13.50 15.35 -18.50
N ASP A 285 13.85 14.08 -18.71
CA ASP A 285 13.77 13.43 -20.02
C ASP A 285 12.82 12.22 -19.98
N LEU A 286 12.05 12.06 -21.06
CA LEU A 286 11.33 10.84 -21.38
C LEU A 286 11.98 10.20 -22.60
N HIS A 287 12.65 9.05 -22.41
CA HIS A 287 13.20 8.28 -23.52
C HIS A 287 12.25 7.12 -23.84
N MET A 288 11.59 7.17 -25.00
CA MET A 288 10.73 6.08 -25.50
C MET A 288 11.34 5.44 -26.74
N ASN A 289 11.61 4.13 -26.68
CA ASN A 289 11.98 3.34 -27.85
C ASN A 289 10.78 2.48 -28.26
N ILE A 290 10.22 2.72 -29.44
CA ILE A 290 8.96 2.12 -29.89
C ILE A 290 9.25 1.25 -31.12
N GLY A 291 9.10 -0.07 -30.97
CA GLY A 291 9.49 -1.03 -32.02
C GLY A 291 8.46 -1.25 -33.14
N ALA A 292 7.20 -0.86 -32.96
CA ALA A 292 6.14 -1.04 -33.96
C ALA A 292 5.45 0.28 -34.36
N GLY A 293 4.86 1.01 -33.40
CA GLY A 293 4.24 2.31 -33.65
C GLY A 293 3.45 2.85 -32.47
N VAL A 294 3.04 4.12 -32.56
CA VAL A 294 2.10 4.77 -31.62
C VAL A 294 0.75 4.87 -32.31
N PHE A 295 -0.31 4.41 -31.65
CA PHE A 295 -1.68 4.47 -32.18
C PHE A 295 -2.62 5.13 -31.17
N GLY A 296 -3.36 6.15 -31.62
CA GLY A 296 -4.44 6.78 -30.88
C GLY A 296 -5.74 6.68 -31.69
N PRO A 297 -6.82 6.07 -31.16
CA PRO A 297 -8.09 5.94 -31.88
C PRO A 297 -8.87 7.27 -32.00
N GLY A 298 -8.44 8.31 -31.28
CA GLY A 298 -9.02 9.65 -31.31
C GLY A 298 -8.01 10.71 -31.71
N THR A 299 -8.08 11.87 -31.07
CA THR A 299 -7.12 12.96 -31.29
C THR A 299 -5.80 12.68 -30.57
N MET A 300 -4.68 12.88 -31.27
CA MET A 300 -3.35 12.94 -30.68
C MET A 300 -2.84 14.38 -30.80
N ASP A 301 -2.82 15.11 -29.68
CA ASP A 301 -2.30 16.47 -29.59
C ASP A 301 -0.85 16.44 -29.11
N VAL A 302 0.08 17.03 -29.88
CA VAL A 302 1.46 17.26 -29.45
C VAL A 302 1.70 18.76 -29.35
N ARG A 303 2.01 19.25 -28.14
CA ARG A 303 2.28 20.67 -27.87
C ARG A 303 3.65 20.78 -27.23
N VAL A 304 4.52 21.59 -27.84
CA VAL A 304 5.89 21.81 -27.37
C VAL A 304 6.11 23.31 -27.22
N SER A 305 6.72 23.73 -26.11
CA SER A 305 6.92 25.16 -25.80
C SER A 305 8.13 25.77 -26.51
N GLN A 306 9.10 24.94 -26.90
CA GLN A 306 10.34 25.37 -27.56
C GLN A 306 10.44 24.74 -28.95
N GLU A 307 11.09 23.59 -29.07
CA GLU A 307 11.40 22.95 -30.34
C GLU A 307 10.78 21.55 -30.43
N MET A 308 10.12 21.27 -31.56
CA MET A 308 9.75 19.93 -31.98
C MET A 308 10.61 19.54 -33.18
N ARG A 309 11.43 18.48 -33.04
CA ARG A 309 12.22 17.91 -34.13
C ARG A 309 11.68 16.53 -34.50
N MET A 310 11.31 16.35 -35.76
CA MET A 310 10.87 15.06 -36.32
C MET A 310 11.82 14.71 -37.48
N GLU A 311 12.46 13.54 -37.41
CA GLU A 311 13.42 13.13 -38.44
C GLU A 311 13.28 11.64 -38.79
N SER A 312 13.42 11.32 -40.07
CA SER A 312 13.62 9.96 -40.57
C SER A 312 15.00 9.93 -41.22
N THR A 313 15.96 9.29 -40.56
CA THR A 313 17.38 9.34 -40.98
C THR A 313 17.73 8.30 -42.04
N ASN A 314 16.95 7.22 -42.15
CA ASN A 314 17.27 6.06 -42.99
C ASN A 314 16.22 5.74 -44.06
N SER A 315 15.07 6.42 -44.07
CA SER A 315 13.93 6.10 -44.95
C SER A 315 13.06 7.32 -45.22
N SER A 316 11.79 7.12 -45.57
CA SER A 316 10.80 8.17 -45.79
C SER A 316 10.28 8.79 -44.49
N PHE A 317 9.84 10.03 -44.60
CA PHE A 317 8.88 10.65 -43.70
C PHE A 317 7.59 10.89 -44.51
N ASP A 318 6.52 10.17 -44.17
CA ASP A 318 5.25 10.22 -44.89
C ASP A 318 4.17 10.88 -44.02
N LEU A 319 3.62 12.00 -44.49
CA LEU A 319 2.47 12.66 -43.86
C LEU A 319 1.25 12.52 -44.76
N LYS A 320 0.25 11.77 -44.29
CA LYS A 320 -0.99 11.50 -45.03
C LYS A 320 -2.19 11.77 -44.13
N THR A 321 -3.16 12.52 -44.64
CA THR A 321 -4.45 12.76 -43.97
C THR A 321 -5.59 12.49 -44.96
N ALA A 322 -6.80 12.29 -44.42
CA ALA A 322 -8.00 12.11 -45.24
C ALA A 322 -8.59 13.44 -45.74
N THR A 323 -8.34 14.55 -45.02
CA THR A 323 -9.00 15.84 -45.23
C THR A 323 -8.01 16.92 -45.64
N SER A 324 -7.11 17.31 -44.75
CA SER A 324 -6.17 18.41 -44.99
C SER A 324 -4.87 18.24 -44.21
N ILE A 325 -3.83 18.90 -44.71
CA ILE A 325 -2.58 19.16 -43.99
C ILE A 325 -2.43 20.68 -44.01
N ALA A 326 -2.28 21.29 -42.85
CA ALA A 326 -2.03 22.72 -42.72
C ALA A 326 -0.67 22.94 -42.07
N THR A 327 0.17 23.75 -42.71
CA THR A 327 1.48 24.16 -42.18
C THR A 327 1.47 25.67 -42.03
N HIS A 328 1.55 26.15 -40.79
CA HIS A 328 1.61 27.57 -40.47
C HIS A 328 2.87 27.85 -39.66
N SER A 329 3.58 28.92 -40.01
CA SER A 329 4.75 29.40 -39.30
C SER A 329 4.61 30.90 -39.07
N GLY A 330 5.01 31.36 -37.88
CA GLY A 330 5.00 32.79 -37.57
C GLY A 330 6.10 33.57 -38.28
N SER A 331 7.10 32.89 -38.88
CA SER A 331 8.22 33.54 -39.57
C SER A 331 8.46 32.96 -40.95
N THR A 332 8.97 31.73 -41.02
CA THR A 332 9.35 31.09 -42.30
C THR A 332 8.94 29.63 -42.33
N THR A 333 8.57 29.16 -43.53
CA THR A 333 8.38 27.75 -43.84
C THR A 333 9.34 27.41 -44.97
N ASP A 334 10.43 26.72 -44.65
CA ASP A 334 11.40 26.24 -45.63
C ASP A 334 11.06 24.81 -46.07
N ILE A 335 10.91 24.59 -47.37
CA ILE A 335 10.81 23.24 -47.95
C ILE A 335 11.99 23.08 -48.91
N LYS A 336 12.83 22.08 -48.65
CA LYS A 336 14.05 21.80 -49.42
C LYS A 336 14.06 20.33 -49.81
N ALA A 337 14.47 20.04 -51.03
CA ALA A 337 14.63 18.68 -51.54
C ALA A 337 15.90 18.60 -52.38
N ASP A 338 16.74 17.59 -52.16
CA ASP A 338 18.01 17.44 -52.88
C ASP A 338 17.82 17.01 -54.33
N SER A 339 16.78 16.23 -54.61
CA SER A 339 16.49 15.71 -55.96
C SER A 339 15.36 16.47 -56.66
N ALA A 340 14.15 16.44 -56.10
CA ALA A 340 13.01 17.12 -56.69
C ALA A 340 11.96 17.43 -55.61
N MET A 341 11.38 18.62 -55.69
CA MET A 341 10.12 18.94 -55.03
C MET A 341 9.00 18.79 -56.07
N ARG A 342 7.94 18.03 -55.73
CA ARG A 342 6.76 17.86 -56.59
C ARG A 342 5.53 18.38 -55.87
N LEU A 343 4.84 19.32 -56.50
CA LEU A 343 3.55 19.82 -56.05
C LEU A 343 2.52 19.42 -57.10
N GLN A 344 1.52 18.66 -56.70
CA GLN A 344 0.46 18.18 -57.59
C GLN A 344 -0.88 18.37 -56.91
N ALA A 345 -1.76 19.12 -57.55
CA ALA A 345 -3.13 19.34 -57.15
C ALA A 345 -3.96 19.69 -58.40
N LEU A 346 -5.30 19.70 -58.28
CA LEU A 346 -6.16 20.22 -59.33
C LEU A 346 -5.86 21.70 -59.62
N THR A 347 -5.61 22.45 -58.54
CA THR A 347 -5.19 23.85 -58.57
C THR A 347 -4.02 24.02 -57.62
N ILE A 348 -2.97 24.71 -58.06
CA ILE A 348 -1.87 25.17 -57.22
C ILE A 348 -1.95 26.68 -57.21
N ASP A 349 -2.33 27.24 -56.06
CA ASP A 349 -2.40 28.68 -55.89
C ASP A 349 -1.13 29.20 -55.21
N ALA A 350 -0.48 30.18 -55.84
CA ALA A 350 0.68 30.87 -55.29
C ALA A 350 0.33 32.36 -55.17
N PHE A 351 0.39 32.88 -53.96
CA PHE A 351 0.06 34.26 -53.63
C PHE A 351 1.18 34.86 -52.81
N ALA A 352 1.58 36.09 -53.14
CA ALA A 352 2.45 36.90 -52.29
C ALA A 352 1.67 38.15 -51.89
N ASP A 353 1.23 38.21 -50.63
CA ASP A 353 0.60 39.41 -50.07
C ASP A 353 1.70 40.40 -49.64
N GLY A 354 1.83 41.51 -50.36
CA GLY A 354 2.87 42.51 -50.12
C GLY A 354 4.29 42.13 -50.58
N GLY A 355 4.46 41.07 -51.38
CA GLY A 355 5.77 40.58 -51.83
C GLY A 355 5.81 40.07 -53.27
N ASN A 356 6.92 39.43 -53.65
CA ASN A 356 7.13 38.88 -55.00
C ASN A 356 7.02 37.36 -55.02
N ILE A 357 6.36 36.80 -56.03
CA ILE A 357 6.52 35.39 -56.42
C ILE A 357 7.73 35.32 -57.34
N THR A 358 8.79 34.63 -56.90
CA THR A 358 10.02 34.47 -57.69
C THR A 358 10.12 33.04 -58.19
N MET A 359 10.16 32.87 -59.52
CA MET A 359 10.41 31.57 -60.16
C MET A 359 11.69 31.68 -60.97
N THR A 360 12.66 30.81 -60.67
CA THR A 360 13.94 30.77 -61.37
C THR A 360 14.26 29.34 -61.77
N GLY A 361 14.60 29.14 -63.04
CA GLY A 361 15.13 27.89 -63.56
C GLY A 361 16.53 28.15 -64.11
N SER A 362 17.49 27.28 -63.83
CA SER A 362 18.85 27.41 -64.36
C SER A 362 18.91 27.13 -65.87
N SER A 363 17.94 26.39 -66.41
CA SER A 363 17.76 26.16 -67.85
C SER A 363 16.47 26.80 -68.34
N ASP A 364 15.32 26.29 -67.89
CA ASP A 364 14.01 26.65 -68.43
C ASP A 364 12.95 26.77 -67.34
N ILE A 365 11.92 27.58 -67.61
CA ILE A 365 10.64 27.57 -66.91
C ILE A 365 9.59 27.19 -67.95
N HIS A 366 9.03 25.98 -67.83
CA HIS A 366 7.99 25.51 -68.75
C HIS A 366 6.60 25.94 -68.27
N LEU A 367 5.89 26.73 -69.06
CA LEU A 367 4.50 27.14 -68.83
C LEU A 367 3.58 26.49 -69.87
N ASN A 368 3.65 25.16 -69.96
CA ASN A 368 2.91 24.42 -70.96
C ASN A 368 1.48 24.16 -70.48
N GLY A 369 0.49 24.64 -71.24
CA GLY A 369 -0.89 24.20 -71.12
C GLY A 369 -1.15 22.90 -71.90
N PRO A 370 -2.40 22.41 -71.93
CA PRO A 370 -2.81 21.38 -72.89
C PRO A 370 -2.52 21.86 -74.34
N PRO A 371 -2.36 20.95 -75.32
CA PRO A 371 -2.15 21.33 -76.71
C PRO A 371 -3.19 22.37 -77.13
N ALA A 372 -2.72 23.55 -77.54
CA ALA A 372 -3.62 24.57 -78.05
C ALA A 372 -4.40 24.00 -79.24
N ALA A 373 -5.69 24.31 -79.34
CA ALA A 373 -6.41 24.06 -80.59
C ALA A 373 -5.65 24.75 -81.74
N SER A 374 -5.64 24.13 -82.92
CA SER A 374 -5.05 24.70 -84.13
C SER A 374 -5.45 26.17 -84.22
N ALA A 375 -4.47 27.08 -84.26
CA ALA A 375 -4.75 28.49 -84.43
C ALA A 375 -5.67 28.65 -85.64
N GLU A 376 -6.78 29.39 -85.49
CA GLU A 376 -7.59 29.76 -86.65
C GLU A 376 -6.67 30.43 -87.68
N THR A 377 -6.84 30.06 -88.95
CA THR A 377 -6.10 30.67 -90.07
C THR A 377 -6.25 32.19 -89.94
N ALA A 378 -5.14 32.90 -89.79
CA ALA A 378 -5.16 34.36 -89.80
C ALA A 378 -5.86 34.81 -91.08
N ASP A 379 -6.93 35.61 -90.94
CA ASP A 379 -7.59 36.20 -92.09
C ASP A 379 -6.57 37.02 -92.88
N SER A 380 -6.57 36.86 -94.20
CA SER A 380 -5.72 37.64 -95.09
C SER A 380 -6.01 39.12 -94.90
N SER A 381 -4.98 39.93 -94.64
CA SER A 381 -5.12 41.39 -94.62
C SER A 381 -5.75 41.84 -95.94
N GLU A 382 -6.94 42.46 -95.89
CA GLU A 382 -7.47 43.15 -97.07
C GLU A 382 -6.45 44.20 -97.51
N GLY A 383 -6.18 44.19 -98.82
CA GLY A 383 -5.12 44.96 -99.45
C GLY A 383 -5.22 46.45 -99.18
N THR A 384 -4.05 47.05 -99.04
CA THR A 384 -3.79 48.48 -99.08
C THR A 384 -4.48 49.15 -100.26
N ASP A 385 -5.45 50.03 -99.98
CA ASP A 385 -5.80 51.09 -100.90
C ASP A 385 -4.76 52.21 -100.74
N VAL A 386 -3.95 52.38 -101.78
CA VAL A 386 -2.88 53.38 -101.85
C VAL A 386 -3.52 54.72 -102.21
N CYS A 387 -3.52 55.68 -101.28
CA CYS A 387 -3.84 57.08 -101.61
C CYS A 387 -2.76 58.03 -101.07
N SER A 388 -1.76 58.25 -101.94
CA SER A 388 -1.10 59.52 -102.30
C SER A 388 -0.83 60.61 -101.25
N ASP A 389 0.42 61.07 -101.25
CA ASP A 389 0.88 62.37 -100.73
C ASP A 389 -0.13 63.52 -100.98
N PRO A 390 -0.30 64.47 -100.03
CA PRO A 390 -1.18 65.62 -100.22
C PRO A 390 -0.62 66.57 -101.29
N VAL A 391 -1.22 66.52 -102.48
CA VAL A 391 -1.02 67.51 -103.53
C VAL A 391 -1.95 68.71 -103.28
N LEU A 392 -1.34 69.89 -103.15
CA LEU A 392 -2.02 71.20 -103.15
C LEU A 392 -3.01 71.32 -104.34
N PRO A 393 -4.29 71.67 -104.13
CA PRO A 393 -5.20 71.95 -105.23
C PRO A 393 -4.87 73.33 -105.82
N LYS A 394 -4.12 73.33 -106.93
CA LYS A 394 -4.10 74.46 -107.87
C LYS A 394 -5.20 74.23 -108.91
N THR A 395 -6.25 75.03 -108.79
CA THR A 395 -7.08 75.67 -109.85
C THR A 395 -7.66 74.77 -110.94
N ALA A 396 -8.87 74.96 -111.47
CA ALA A 396 -10.01 75.81 -111.20
C ALA A 396 -10.97 75.46 -112.35
N GLU A 397 -12.18 74.96 -112.09
CA GLU A 397 -13.32 75.20 -112.99
C GLU A 397 -14.59 75.39 -112.15
N THR A 398 -14.80 76.67 -111.84
CA THR A 398 -16.08 77.38 -111.86
C THR A 398 -17.28 76.71 -111.19
N PHE A 399 -17.30 76.83 -109.87
CA PHE A 399 -18.49 77.18 -109.12
C PHE A 399 -19.10 78.48 -109.71
N ARG A 400 -20.24 78.37 -110.41
CA ARG A 400 -21.02 79.53 -110.84
C ARG A 400 -21.91 79.98 -109.68
N VAL A 401 -21.68 81.20 -109.21
CA VAL A 401 -22.59 81.88 -108.29
C VAL A 401 -23.92 82.13 -109.01
N PRO A 402 -25.07 81.66 -108.48
CA PRO A 402 -26.39 81.98 -109.02
C PRO A 402 -26.60 83.50 -109.05
N THR A 403 -27.20 84.00 -110.12
CA THR A 403 -27.50 85.43 -110.25
C THR A 403 -28.59 85.85 -109.25
N PHE A 404 -28.61 87.13 -108.88
CA PHE A 404 -29.55 87.71 -107.91
C PHE A 404 -31.04 87.48 -108.26
N GLN A 405 -31.35 87.16 -109.52
CA GLN A 405 -32.69 86.78 -109.96
C GLN A 405 -33.03 85.32 -109.62
N GLU A 406 -32.05 84.43 -109.51
CA GLU A 406 -32.20 82.98 -109.23
C GLU A 406 -32.30 82.68 -107.71
N ILE A 407 -32.00 83.67 -106.83
CA ILE A 407 -32.17 83.59 -105.37
C ILE A 407 -33.53 84.15 -104.90
N LYS A 408 -34.23 84.92 -105.75
CA LYS A 408 -35.49 85.57 -105.37
C LYS A 408 -36.74 84.68 -105.53
N ASP A 409 -36.65 83.61 -106.32
CA ASP A 409 -37.81 82.76 -106.69
C ASP A 409 -37.72 81.30 -106.20
N CYS A 410 -36.78 80.95 -105.32
CA CYS A 410 -36.69 79.59 -104.76
C CYS A 410 -37.34 79.51 -103.38
N LYS A 411 -38.63 79.16 -103.36
CA LYS A 411 -39.32 78.64 -102.17
C LYS A 411 -38.90 77.17 -102.01
N ASP A 412 -38.30 76.88 -100.86
CA ASP A 412 -37.89 75.57 -100.31
C ASP A 412 -36.52 75.00 -100.75
N PRO A 413 -35.52 74.94 -99.83
CA PRO A 413 -34.28 74.20 -100.05
C PRO A 413 -34.43 72.67 -99.80
N PRO A 414 -33.64 71.81 -100.49
CA PRO A 414 -33.80 70.35 -100.50
C PRO A 414 -33.46 69.64 -99.17
N ALA A 415 -34.09 68.49 -98.96
CA ALA A 415 -34.31 67.81 -97.66
C ALA A 415 -33.14 67.00 -97.05
N GLU A 416 -31.89 67.19 -97.46
CA GLU A 416 -30.79 66.28 -97.07
C GLU A 416 -29.86 66.82 -95.95
N PHE A 417 -30.21 67.93 -95.30
CA PHE A 417 -29.38 68.56 -94.25
C PHE A 417 -30.00 68.50 -92.84
N ARG A 418 -30.55 67.36 -92.40
CA ARG A 418 -31.22 67.26 -91.07
C ARG A 418 -30.82 66.11 -90.14
N THR A 419 -29.70 65.42 -90.31
CA THR A 419 -29.41 64.22 -89.47
C THR A 419 -27.99 64.08 -88.89
N LEU A 420 -27.25 65.16 -88.65
CA LEU A 420 -25.91 65.08 -88.03
C LEU A 420 -25.69 66.03 -86.85
N ASP A 421 -26.68 66.14 -85.95
CA ASP A 421 -26.47 66.79 -84.66
C ASP A 421 -27.01 65.91 -83.52
N ARG A 422 -26.11 65.58 -82.57
CA ARG A 422 -26.26 64.75 -81.35
C ARG A 422 -25.75 63.30 -81.42
N MET A 423 -24.44 63.13 -81.51
CA MET A 423 -23.76 61.96 -80.93
C MET A 423 -23.68 62.13 -79.41
N THR A 424 -24.36 61.26 -78.67
CA THR A 424 -24.34 61.18 -77.21
C THR A 424 -23.23 60.22 -76.78
N VAL A 425 -22.29 60.68 -75.95
CA VAL A 425 -21.21 59.87 -75.36
C VAL A 425 -21.82 58.92 -74.30
N PRO A 426 -21.50 57.61 -74.26
CA PRO A 426 -21.99 56.72 -73.21
C PRO A 426 -21.38 57.08 -71.85
N GLN A 427 -22.22 57.39 -70.86
CA GLN A 427 -21.81 57.52 -69.46
C GLN A 427 -21.87 56.16 -68.76
N HIS A 428 -20.81 55.79 -68.03
CA HIS A 428 -20.75 54.62 -67.16
C HIS A 428 -21.85 54.67 -66.09
N GLN A 429 -22.57 53.56 -65.88
CA GLN A 429 -23.51 53.38 -64.77
C GLN A 429 -22.77 53.26 -63.43
N ALA A 430 -23.33 53.84 -62.37
CA ALA A 430 -22.85 53.66 -60.99
C ALA A 430 -23.33 52.31 -60.43
N TRP A 431 -22.43 51.56 -59.80
CA TRP A 431 -22.73 50.30 -59.11
C TRP A 431 -23.40 50.59 -57.75
N PRO A 432 -24.62 50.09 -57.48
CA PRO A 432 -25.23 50.17 -56.16
C PRO A 432 -25.00 48.86 -55.42
N GLU A 433 -24.22 48.90 -54.33
CA GLU A 433 -24.37 48.06 -53.13
C GLU A 433 -23.14 48.21 -52.22
N ARG A 434 -23.30 49.05 -51.18
CA ARG A 434 -22.84 48.80 -49.80
C ARG A 434 -23.29 49.97 -48.94
N THR A 435 -24.40 49.77 -48.25
CA THR A 435 -24.69 50.43 -46.97
C THR A 435 -24.75 49.36 -45.88
N GLU A 436 -24.44 49.81 -44.66
CA GLU A 436 -24.43 49.10 -43.38
C GLU A 436 -23.12 48.37 -43.05
N CYS A 437 -22.52 48.48 -41.87
CA CYS A 437 -22.74 49.31 -40.69
C CYS A 437 -21.51 49.08 -39.78
N SER A 438 -20.91 50.14 -39.22
CA SER A 438 -20.63 50.22 -37.79
C SER A 438 -19.88 51.51 -37.47
N THR A 439 -20.56 52.29 -36.65
CA THR A 439 -20.04 53.38 -35.84
C THR A 439 -18.96 52.88 -34.89
N GLY A 440 -17.81 53.55 -34.83
CA GLY A 440 -16.75 53.26 -33.88
C GLY A 440 -15.71 54.37 -33.81
N THR A 441 -16.11 55.50 -33.24
CA THR A 441 -15.27 56.67 -32.95
C THR A 441 -14.10 56.40 -31.98
N ARG A 442 -12.99 57.12 -32.25
CA ARG A 442 -11.91 57.60 -31.34
C ARG A 442 -10.65 56.75 -31.19
N GLY A 443 -9.51 57.42 -31.39
CA GLY A 443 -8.28 57.16 -30.65
C GLY A 443 -7.00 57.37 -31.44
N PHE A 444 -6.53 58.62 -31.53
CA PHE A 444 -5.10 58.90 -31.71
C PHE A 444 -4.36 58.47 -30.45
N ALA A 445 -3.31 57.65 -30.58
CA ALA A 445 -2.10 57.71 -29.77
C ALA A 445 -1.00 56.85 -30.40
N ASP A 446 0.19 57.41 -30.40
CA ASP A 446 1.47 56.83 -30.76
C ASP A 446 1.72 55.46 -30.11
N GLU A 447 2.47 54.59 -30.80
CA GLU A 447 3.62 53.89 -30.21
C GLU A 447 4.44 53.21 -31.32
N ALA A 448 5.75 53.49 -31.32
CA ALA A 448 6.75 52.95 -32.23
C ALA A 448 7.16 51.52 -31.84
N PRO A 449 7.79 50.73 -32.73
CA PRO A 449 8.58 49.59 -32.31
C PRO A 449 10.09 49.92 -32.33
N ALA A 450 10.73 49.63 -31.20
CA ALA A 450 12.04 49.01 -31.15
C ALA A 450 11.88 47.49 -31.18
#